data_AF-A0A7C7JUE0-F1
#
_entry.id   AF-A0A7C7JUE0-F1
#
_cell.length_a   1.000
_cell.length_b   1.000
_cell.length_c   1.000
_cell.angle_alpha   90.00
_cell.angle_beta   90.00
_cell.angle_gamma   90.00
#
_symmetry.space_group_name_H-M   'P 1'
#
loop_
_entity.id
_entity.type
_entity.pdbx_description
1 polymer ?
#
loop_
_entity_poly.entity_id
_entity_poly.type
_entity_poly.pdbx_seq_one_letter_code
_entity_poly.pdbx_strand_id
1 'polypeptide(L)'
;MGYRGLALGTAIAALVNAAALLYLLQRRLGGLDSARIAIAFVKISVASALMAWAAFGTEQWLATTWPGPGTWHQAIRLGAAISAGLIVLATAARALRIEEFDEVRRWLLTRLNARYTRI
;
A
#
# COMPACT_ATOMS: atom_id res chain seq x y z
N MET A 1 25.37 -9.28 -9.13
CA MET A 1 24.74 -8.90 -7.83
C MET A 1 24.83 -7.39 -7.50
N GLY A 2 25.38 -6.51 -8.37
CA GLY A 2 25.69 -5.11 -8.01
C GLY A 2 24.51 -4.13 -7.83
N TYR A 3 23.43 -4.22 -8.61
CA TYR A 3 22.34 -3.22 -8.56
C TYR A 3 21.29 -3.48 -7.46
N ARG A 4 21.03 -4.76 -7.13
CA ARG A 4 20.07 -5.15 -6.08
C ARG A 4 20.56 -4.76 -4.68
N GLY A 5 21.88 -4.84 -4.45
CA GLY A 5 22.51 -4.42 -3.20
C GLY A 5 22.41 -2.91 -2.97
N LEU A 6 22.54 -2.09 -4.03
CA LEU A 6 22.34 -0.65 -3.93
C LEU A 6 20.89 -0.30 -3.62
N ALA A 7 19.92 -0.92 -4.30
CA ALA A 7 18.50 -0.67 -4.03
C ALA A 7 18.10 -1.05 -2.59
N LEU A 8 18.58 -2.19 -2.08
CA LEU A 8 18.37 -2.59 -0.69
C LEU A 8 19.08 -1.66 0.29
N GLY A 9 20.31 -1.24 -0.02
CA GLY A 9 21.06 -0.27 0.79
C GLY A 9 20.31 1.07 0.92
N THR A 10 19.78 1.60 -0.18
CA THR A 10 18.96 2.82 -0.17
C THR A 10 17.68 2.64 0.63
N ALA A 11 16.98 1.50 0.47
CA ALA A 11 15.76 1.22 1.22
C ALA A 11 16.03 1.13 2.74
N ILE A 12 17.09 0.43 3.15
CA ILE A 12 17.49 0.32 4.55
C ILE A 12 17.89 1.68 5.11
N ALA A 13 18.69 2.46 4.38
CA ALA A 13 19.08 3.80 4.78
C ALA A 13 17.85 4.71 4.96
N ALA A 14 16.87 4.64 4.05
CA ALA A 14 15.62 5.39 4.16
C ALA A 14 14.80 4.98 5.40
N LEU A 15 14.72 3.68 5.71
CA LEU A 15 14.02 3.17 6.90
C LEU A 15 14.69 3.65 8.19
N VAL A 16 16.03 3.57 8.28
CA VAL A 16 16.79 4.05 9.43
C VAL A 16 16.62 5.55 9.60
N ASN A 17 16.69 6.32 8.50
CA ASN A 17 16.47 7.76 8.52
C ASN A 17 15.06 8.12 9.01
N ALA A 18 14.03 7.45 8.48
CA ALA A 18 12.65 7.66 8.91
C ALA A 18 12.45 7.32 10.40
N ALA A 19 13.04 6.21 10.88
CA ALA A 19 12.97 5.83 12.28
C ALA A 19 13.67 6.84 13.20
N ALA A 20 14.84 7.35 12.82
CA ALA A 20 15.57 8.37 13.57
C ALA A 20 14.76 9.67 13.67
N LEU A 21 14.20 10.15 12.56
CA LEU A 21 13.34 11.34 12.53
C LEU A 21 12.09 11.16 13.39
N LEU A 22 11.44 10.00 13.30
CA LEU A 22 10.26 9.69 14.11
C LEU A 22 10.61 9.68 15.61
N TYR A 23 11.73 9.08 16.00
CA TYR A 23 12.19 9.07 17.39
C TYR A 23 12.50 10.48 17.92
N LEU A 24 13.22 11.30 17.15
CA LEU A 24 13.49 12.69 17.52
C LEU A 24 12.21 13.52 17.65
N LEU A 25 11.25 13.30 16.75
CA LEU A 25 9.95 13.97 16.76
C LEU A 25 9.13 13.58 17.99
N GLN A 26 9.09 12.28 18.33
CA GLN A 26 8.44 11.78 19.54
C GLN A 26 8.98 12.47 20.79
N ARG A 27 10.31 12.57 20.88
CA ARG A 27 10.97 13.23 22.02
C ARG A 27 10.70 14.72 22.08
N ARG A 28 10.60 15.40 20.92
CA ARG A 28 10.38 16.85 20.85
C ARG A 28 8.93 17.25 21.13
N LEU A 29 7.96 16.44 20.73
CA LEU A 29 6.53 16.72 20.94
C LEU A 29 6.02 16.28 22.33
N GLY A 30 6.86 15.63 23.14
CA GLY A 30 6.48 15.16 24.48
C GLY A 30 5.56 13.94 24.46
N GLY A 31 5.41 13.28 23.31
CA GLY A 31 4.58 12.09 23.11
C GLY A 31 3.87 12.09 21.76
N LEU A 32 4.12 11.06 20.95
CA LEU A 32 3.17 10.61 19.96
C LEU A 32 2.38 9.45 20.59
N ASP A 33 1.13 9.26 20.17
CA ASP A 33 0.36 8.06 20.51
C ASP A 33 0.99 6.84 19.81
N SER A 34 2.12 6.38 20.36
CA SER A 34 2.96 5.32 19.80
C SER A 34 2.20 4.00 19.71
N ALA A 35 1.26 3.77 20.63
CA ALA A 35 0.32 2.65 20.58
C ALA A 35 -0.57 2.74 19.34
N ARG A 36 -1.16 3.91 19.05
CA ARG A 36 -1.95 4.12 17.82
C ARG A 36 -1.12 3.92 16.56
N ILE A 37 0.12 4.44 16.52
CA ILE A 37 1.03 4.25 15.37
C ILE A 37 1.34 2.77 15.18
N ALA A 38 1.66 2.04 16.26
CA ALA A 38 1.95 0.61 16.21
C ALA A 38 0.73 -0.22 15.77
N ILE A 39 -0.47 0.10 16.28
CA ILE A 39 -1.71 -0.55 15.87
C ILE A 39 -1.98 -0.31 14.38
N ALA A 40 -1.87 0.93 13.90
CA ALA A 40 -2.02 1.25 12.49
C ALA A 40 -1.01 0.48 11.62
N PHE A 41 0.25 0.43 12.04
CA PHE A 41 1.30 -0.33 11.36
C PHE A 41 0.97 -1.82 11.25
N VAL A 42 0.50 -2.44 12.33
CA VAL A 42 0.08 -3.86 12.33
C VAL A 42 -1.11 -4.07 11.40
N LYS A 43 -2.16 -3.23 11.48
CA LYS A 43 -3.33 -3.33 10.60
C LYS A 43 -2.95 -3.21 9.12
N ILE A 44 -2.10 -2.25 8.78
CA ILE A 44 -1.61 -2.03 7.42
C ILE A 44 -0.78 -3.23 6.95
N SER A 45 0.08 -3.77 7.83
CA SER A 45 0.89 -4.96 7.51
C SER A 45 0.02 -6.18 7.20
N VAL A 46 -1.04 -6.42 8.00
CA VAL A 46 -2.01 -7.51 7.75
C VAL A 46 -2.76 -7.30 6.43
N ALA A 47 -3.27 -6.08 6.18
CA ALA A 47 -3.96 -5.77 4.92
C ALA A 47 -3.03 -5.95 3.70
N SER A 48 -1.75 -5.57 3.84
CA SER A 48 -0.73 -5.72 2.79
C SER A 48 -0.39 -7.18 2.54
N ALA A 49 -0.35 -8.02 3.59
CA ALA A 49 -0.15 -9.46 3.45
C ALA A 49 -1.32 -10.13 2.72
N LEU A 50 -2.57 -9.75 3.04
CA LEU A 50 -3.76 -10.24 2.34
C LEU A 50 -3.75 -9.82 0.86
N MET A 51 -3.37 -8.57 0.58
CA MET A 51 -3.17 -8.09 -0.80
C MET A 51 -2.11 -8.91 -1.52
N ALA A 52 -0.96 -9.16 -0.90
CA ALA A 52 0.12 -9.96 -1.50
C ALA A 52 -0.35 -11.38 -1.83
N TRP A 53 -1.10 -12.01 -0.93
CA TRP A 53 -1.69 -13.33 -1.15
C TRP A 53 -2.68 -13.34 -2.32
N ALA A 54 -3.59 -12.36 -2.38
CA ALA A 54 -4.56 -12.25 -3.47
C ALA A 54 -3.90 -11.96 -4.82
N ALA A 55 -2.89 -11.08 -4.84
CA ALA A 55 -2.12 -10.77 -6.05
C ALA A 55 -1.37 -12.01 -6.55
N PHE A 56 -0.74 -12.77 -5.65
CA PHE A 56 -0.04 -14.00 -6.00
C PHE A 56 -1.00 -15.08 -6.53
N GLY A 57 -2.17 -15.24 -5.91
CA GLY A 57 -3.22 -16.14 -6.38
C GLY A 57 -3.77 -15.75 -7.75
N THR A 58 -4.01 -14.45 -7.97
CA THR A 58 -4.48 -13.91 -9.25
C THR A 58 -3.44 -14.14 -10.34
N GLU A 59 -2.17 -13.87 -10.05
CA GLU A 59 -1.06 -14.09 -10.98
C GLU A 59 -0.90 -15.57 -11.36
N GLN A 60 -1.00 -16.49 -10.41
CA GLN A 60 -0.97 -17.93 -10.71
C GLN A 60 -2.17 -18.35 -11.55
N TRP A 61 -3.37 -17.91 -11.20
CA TRP A 61 -4.59 -18.28 -11.93
C TRP A 61 -4.60 -17.74 -13.36
N LEU A 62 -4.10 -16.53 -13.58
CA LEU A 62 -3.97 -15.95 -14.91
C LEU A 62 -2.86 -16.61 -15.73
N ALA A 63 -1.76 -17.01 -15.09
CA ALA A 63 -0.66 -17.71 -15.75
C ALA A 63 -1.06 -19.09 -16.25
N THR A 64 -1.96 -19.79 -15.56
CA THR A 64 -2.46 -21.12 -16.00
C THR A 64 -3.57 -21.01 -17.04
N THR A 65 -4.42 -19.97 -16.96
CA THR A 65 -5.59 -19.84 -17.85
C THR A 65 -5.23 -19.18 -19.20
N TRP A 66 -4.22 -18.30 -19.24
CA TRP A 66 -3.89 -17.53 -20.46
C TRP A 66 -2.38 -17.40 -20.72
N PRO A 67 -1.70 -18.49 -21.15
CA PRO A 67 -0.30 -18.46 -21.52
C PRO A 67 -0.13 -17.86 -22.94
N GLY A 68 -0.30 -16.54 -23.06
CA GLY A 68 -0.11 -15.79 -24.31
C GLY A 68 1.20 -14.98 -24.31
N PRO A 69 2.16 -15.24 -25.22
CA PRO A 69 3.37 -14.45 -25.33
C PRO A 69 3.06 -13.13 -26.06
N GLY A 70 2.82 -12.06 -25.31
CA GLY A 70 2.64 -10.73 -25.89
C GLY A 70 2.61 -9.61 -24.84
N THR A 71 3.22 -8.47 -25.14
CA THR A 71 3.32 -7.30 -24.25
C THR A 71 1.93 -6.80 -23.81
N TRP A 72 0.94 -6.85 -24.70
CA TRP A 72 -0.44 -6.49 -24.40
C TRP A 72 -1.12 -7.44 -23.40
N HIS A 73 -0.84 -8.74 -23.51
CA HIS A 73 -1.33 -9.72 -22.54
C HIS A 73 -0.70 -9.50 -21.17
N GLN A 74 0.60 -9.17 -21.13
CA GLN A 74 1.29 -8.86 -19.88
C GLN A 74 0.74 -7.59 -19.22
N ALA A 75 0.42 -6.56 -20.02
CA ALA A 75 -0.20 -5.33 -19.52
C ALA A 75 -1.59 -5.59 -18.89
N ILE A 76 -2.44 -6.36 -19.57
CA ILE A 76 -3.76 -6.74 -19.03
C ILE A 76 -3.63 -7.59 -17.78
N ARG A 77 -2.70 -8.55 -17.78
CA ARG A 77 -2.43 -9.42 -16.62
C ARG A 77 -1.99 -8.63 -15.39
N LEU A 78 -1.02 -7.75 -15.56
CA LEU A 78 -0.56 -6.86 -14.49
C LEU A 78 -1.69 -5.92 -14.06
N GLY A 79 -2.45 -5.36 -15.00
CA GLY A 79 -3.60 -4.51 -14.70
C GLY A 79 -4.66 -5.22 -13.86
N ALA A 80 -4.97 -6.48 -14.19
CA ALA A 80 -5.90 -7.30 -13.42
C ALA A 80 -5.36 -7.63 -12.02
N ALA A 81 -4.08 -8.02 -11.91
CA ALA A 81 -3.45 -8.32 -10.63
C ALA A 81 -3.38 -7.09 -9.70
N ILE A 82 -3.01 -5.92 -10.24
CA ILE A 82 -3.01 -4.64 -9.51
C ILE A 82 -4.43 -4.30 -9.04
N SER A 83 -5.43 -4.44 -9.92
CA SER A 83 -6.82 -4.14 -9.59
C SER A 83 -7.35 -5.07 -8.50
N ALA A 84 -7.09 -6.37 -8.60
CA ALA A 84 -7.46 -7.36 -7.58
C ALA A 84 -6.78 -7.07 -6.24
N GLY A 85 -5.48 -6.79 -6.26
CA GLY A 85 -4.73 -6.40 -5.07
C GLY A 85 -5.30 -5.14 -4.41
N LEU A 86 -5.62 -4.12 -5.20
CA LEU A 86 -6.20 -2.86 -4.71
C LEU A 86 -7.56 -3.08 -4.05
N ILE A 87 -8.41 -3.94 -4.62
CA ILE A 87 -9.71 -4.30 -4.06
C ILE A 87 -9.53 -5.02 -2.72
N VAL A 88 -8.61 -5.98 -2.64
CA VAL A 88 -8.33 -6.73 -1.41
C VAL A 88 -7.75 -5.81 -0.33
N LEU A 89 -6.84 -4.92 -0.69
CA LEU A 89 -6.27 -3.94 0.22
C LEU A 89 -7.37 -3.01 0.77
N ALA A 90 -8.22 -2.46 -0.10
CA ALA A 90 -9.29 -1.54 0.30
C ALA A 90 -10.33 -2.22 1.19
N THR A 91 -10.72 -3.46 0.86
CA THR A 91 -11.67 -4.25 1.65
C THR A 91 -11.09 -4.65 3.01
N ALA A 92 -9.84 -5.11 3.05
CA ALA A 92 -9.14 -5.43 4.29
C ALA A 92 -8.96 -4.18 5.18
N ALA A 93 -8.50 -3.06 4.61
CA ALA A 93 -8.34 -1.80 5.33
C ALA A 93 -9.67 -1.31 5.94
N ARG A 94 -10.77 -1.48 5.20
CA ARG A 94 -12.12 -1.16 5.68
C ARG A 94 -12.59 -2.14 6.76
N ALA A 95 -12.33 -3.43 6.61
CA ALA A 95 -12.68 -4.45 7.60
C ALA A 95 -11.92 -4.26 8.92
N LEU A 96 -10.63 -3.89 8.84
CA LEU A 96 -9.78 -3.59 10.01
C LEU A 96 -10.07 -2.22 10.64
N ARG A 97 -11.02 -1.44 10.06
CA ARG A 97 -11.39 -0.09 10.50
C ARG A 97 -10.14 0.76 10.75
N ILE A 98 -9.33 0.91 9.71
CA ILE A 98 -8.19 1.83 9.73
C ILE A 98 -8.77 3.25 9.64
N GLU A 99 -8.74 4.00 10.73
CA GLU A 99 -9.34 5.34 10.83
C GLU A 99 -8.76 6.28 9.76
N GLU A 100 -7.48 6.12 9.48
CA GLU A 100 -6.72 6.84 8.46
C GLU A 100 -7.27 6.58 7.05
N PHE A 101 -7.74 5.35 6.77
CA PHE A 101 -8.33 5.01 5.47
C PHE A 101 -9.68 5.69 5.26
N ASP A 102 -10.50 5.77 6.31
CA ASP A 102 -11.77 6.48 6.27
C ASP A 102 -11.58 8.01 6.14
N GLU A 103 -10.51 8.56 6.73
CA GLU A 103 -10.13 9.96 6.57
C GLU A 103 -9.67 10.28 5.14
N VAL A 104 -8.76 9.46 4.59
CA VAL A 104 -8.31 9.59 3.20
C VAL A 104 -9.47 9.44 2.22
N ARG A 105 -10.38 8.48 2.43
CA ARG A 105 -11.58 8.32 1.58
C ARG A 105 -12.46 9.56 1.62
N ARG A 106 -12.72 10.11 2.81
CA ARG A 106 -13.50 11.35 2.95
C ARG A 106 -12.83 12.53 2.24
N TRP A 107 -11.52 12.67 2.36
CA TRP A 107 -10.74 13.71 1.69
C TRP A 107 -10.74 13.55 0.15
N LEU A 108 -10.62 12.33 -0.37
CA LEU A 108 -10.72 12.05 -1.80
C LEU A 108 -12.11 12.40 -2.35
N LEU A 109 -13.18 12.02 -1.64
CA LEU A 109 -14.55 12.30 -2.06
C LEU A 109 -14.84 13.81 -2.07
N THR A 110 -14.33 14.57 -1.09
CA THR A 110 -14.48 16.03 -1.09
C THR A 110 -13.66 16.72 -2.18
N ARG A 111 -12.46 16.23 -2.50
CA ARG A 111 -11.64 16.72 -3.63
C ARG A 111 -12.28 16.45 -5.00
N LEU A 112 -12.88 15.27 -5.18
CA LEU A 112 -13.59 14.94 -6.42
C LEU A 112 -14.84 15.81 -6.60
N ASN A 113 -15.57 16.08 -5.51
CA ASN A 113 -16.74 16.95 -5.54
C ASN A 113 -16.36 18.43 -5.79
N ALA A 114 -15.22 18.89 -5.26
CA ALA A 114 -14.70 20.23 -5.50
C ALA A 114 -14.24 20.48 -6.95
N ARG A 115 -14.03 19.41 -7.74
CA ARG A 115 -13.67 19.51 -9.16
C ARG A 115 -14.90 19.66 -10.08
N TYR A 116 -16.11 19.48 -9.55
CA TYR A 116 -17.36 19.56 -10.30
C TYR A 116 -18.03 20.95 -10.24
N THR A 117 -17.59 21.84 -9.34
CA THR A 117 -18.16 23.21 -9.20
C THR A 117 -17.40 24.29 -9.99
N ARG A 118 -16.55 23.90 -10.95
CA ARG A 118 -15.80 24.80 -11.85
C ARG A 118 -15.98 24.44 -13.34
N ILE A 119 -17.18 24.02 -13.72
CA ILE A 119 -17.65 23.96 -15.12
C ILE A 119 -19.02 24.62 -15.14
#